data_AF-A0AAD5VBC3-F1
#
_entry.id   AF-A0AAD5VBC3-F1
#
_cell.length_a   1.000
_cell.length_b   1.000
_cell.length_c   1.000
_cell.angle_alpha   90.00
_cell.angle_beta   90.00
_cell.angle_gamma   90.00
#
_symmetry.space_group_name_H-M   'P 1'
#
loop_
_entity.id
_entity.type
_entity.pdbx_description
1 polymer ?
#
loop_
_entity_poly.entity_id
_entity_poly.type
_entity_poly.pdbx_seq_one_letter_code
_entity_poly.pdbx_strand_id
1 'polypeptide(L)'
;METRELPQDSSVLPLASSSSGRVSGKPWKSQKTATVRSNLPQGVKTKWDERMEKTKKAKAIKLLQTELKEEKQAEKQRRREITLERKKAAEERRRLEEEKAKMGARKAARLRRKAGRTKKINH
;
A
#
# COMPACT_ATOMS: atom_id res chain seq x y z
N MET A 1 38.35 -31.71 46.13
CA MET A 1 37.97 -32.61 45.02
C MET A 1 37.64 -31.73 43.83
N GLU A 2 38.57 -31.68 42.90
CA GLU A 2 38.61 -30.78 41.75
C GLU A 2 38.28 -31.63 40.52
N THR A 3 37.23 -31.30 39.78
CA THR A 3 36.97 -31.88 38.45
C THR A 3 36.62 -30.74 37.50
N ARG A 4 37.64 -30.27 36.80
CA ARG A 4 37.55 -29.28 35.73
C ARG A 4 37.23 -30.05 34.44
N GLU A 5 36.00 -29.98 33.96
CA GLU A 5 35.60 -30.58 32.69
C GLU A 5 36.26 -29.83 31.53
N LEU A 6 37.00 -30.56 30.69
CA LEU A 6 37.53 -30.05 29.41
C LEU A 6 36.53 -30.38 28.30
N PRO A 7 36.14 -29.43 27.44
CA PRO A 7 35.38 -29.75 26.24
C PRO A 7 36.32 -30.40 25.20
N GLN A 8 36.01 -31.65 24.82
CA GLN A 8 36.60 -32.33 23.67
C GLN A 8 35.76 -32.08 22.40
N ASP A 9 36.44 -32.25 21.26
CA ASP A 9 35.95 -32.30 19.88
C ASP A 9 35.80 -30.96 19.14
N SER A 10 36.94 -30.30 18.94
CA SER A 10 37.14 -29.46 17.77
C SER A 10 37.22 -30.35 16.51
N SER A 11 36.12 -30.48 15.78
CA SER A 11 36.12 -31.08 14.45
C SER A 11 37.08 -30.29 13.56
N VAL A 12 38.19 -30.93 13.19
CA VAL A 12 39.18 -30.35 12.28
C VAL A 12 38.52 -30.24 10.91
N LEU A 13 38.01 -29.06 10.56
CA LEU A 13 37.53 -28.77 9.22
C LEU A 13 38.74 -28.82 8.27
N PRO A 14 38.78 -29.70 7.27
CA PRO A 14 39.87 -29.71 6.31
C PRO A 14 39.88 -28.37 5.57
N LEU A 15 40.95 -27.60 5.74
CA LEU A 15 41.18 -26.39 4.96
C LEU A 15 41.27 -26.79 3.49
N ALA A 16 40.27 -26.39 2.71
CA ALA A 16 40.31 -26.56 1.26
C ALA A 16 41.58 -25.87 0.73
N SER A 17 42.43 -26.61 0.02
CA SER A 17 43.73 -26.13 -0.51
C SER A 17 43.58 -25.00 -1.54
N SER A 18 42.35 -24.60 -1.89
CA SER A 18 42.07 -23.44 -2.72
C SER A 18 40.74 -22.81 -2.29
N SER A 19 40.62 -21.48 -2.45
CA SER A 19 39.40 -20.75 -2.10
C SER A 19 38.18 -21.06 -2.99
N SER A 20 38.26 -22.05 -3.90
CA SER A 20 37.22 -22.28 -4.91
C SER A 20 37.06 -23.73 -5.43
N GLY A 21 37.57 -24.75 -4.73
CA GLY A 21 37.23 -26.15 -5.02
C GLY A 21 37.58 -26.68 -6.42
N ARG A 22 38.55 -26.09 -7.14
CA ARG A 22 39.00 -26.59 -8.44
C ARG A 22 40.37 -27.26 -8.31
N VAL A 23 40.40 -28.55 -8.59
CA VAL A 23 41.57 -29.45 -8.46
C VAL A 23 42.75 -29.07 -9.39
N SER A 24 42.56 -28.15 -10.35
CA SER A 24 43.58 -27.83 -11.38
C SER A 24 44.25 -26.44 -11.28
N GLY A 25 44.08 -25.71 -10.19
CA GLY A 25 44.74 -24.41 -9.97
C GLY A 25 46.10 -24.57 -9.28
N LYS A 26 47.20 -24.33 -9.99
CA LYS A 26 48.54 -24.29 -9.37
C LYS A 26 48.54 -23.26 -8.21
N PRO A 27 48.93 -23.64 -6.98
CA PRO A 27 48.74 -22.78 -5.78
C PRO A 27 49.58 -21.50 -5.81
N TRP A 28 50.63 -21.45 -6.61
CA TRP A 28 51.46 -20.25 -6.81
C TRP A 28 50.87 -19.23 -7.80
N LYS A 29 49.71 -19.51 -8.42
CA LYS A 29 49.04 -18.58 -9.33
C LYS A 29 48.02 -17.74 -8.57
N SER A 30 48.13 -16.42 -8.65
CA SER A 30 47.11 -15.50 -8.14
C SER A 30 45.77 -15.69 -8.88
N GLN A 31 44.66 -15.55 -8.15
CA GLN A 31 43.34 -15.59 -8.79
C GLN A 31 43.18 -14.40 -9.74
N LYS A 32 42.86 -14.70 -11.01
CA LYS A 32 42.60 -13.69 -12.01
C LYS A 32 41.17 -13.17 -11.85
N THR A 33 41.02 -11.93 -11.42
CA THR A 33 39.74 -11.21 -11.46
C THR A 33 39.68 -10.33 -12.70
N ALA A 34 38.47 -10.12 -13.23
CA ALA A 34 38.29 -9.20 -14.34
C ALA A 34 38.68 -7.78 -13.89
N THR A 35 39.64 -7.16 -14.59
CA THR A 35 40.06 -5.78 -14.29
C THR A 35 39.01 -4.81 -14.82
N VAL A 36 38.24 -4.19 -13.94
CA VAL A 36 37.26 -3.16 -14.31
C VAL A 36 37.99 -1.84 -14.52
N ARG A 37 38.26 -1.48 -15.78
CA ARG A 37 38.80 -0.16 -16.16
C ARG A 37 37.65 0.78 -16.54
N SER A 38 37.54 1.90 -15.82
CA SER A 38 36.72 3.02 -16.27
C SER A 38 37.53 3.88 -17.24
N ASN A 39 37.07 4.05 -18.48
CA ASN A 39 37.70 4.96 -19.44
C ASN A 39 37.39 6.45 -19.19
N LEU A 40 36.62 6.76 -18.14
CA LEU A 40 36.28 8.14 -17.79
C LEU A 40 37.50 8.86 -17.18
N PRO A 41 37.79 10.11 -17.59
CA PRO A 41 38.78 10.95 -16.94
C PRO A 41 38.35 11.28 -15.50
N GLN A 42 39.32 11.49 -14.61
CA GLN A 42 39.06 11.69 -13.17
C GLN A 42 38.13 12.89 -12.89
N GLY A 43 38.21 13.96 -13.69
CA GLY A 43 37.33 15.13 -13.55
C GLY A 43 35.85 14.88 -13.88
N VAL A 44 35.52 13.81 -14.60
CA VAL A 44 34.14 13.43 -14.94
C VAL A 44 33.60 12.36 -13.97
N LYS A 45 34.47 11.74 -13.16
CA LYS A 45 34.05 10.79 -12.13
C LYS A 45 33.49 11.55 -10.94
N THR A 46 32.17 11.54 -10.81
CA THR A 46 31.52 12.03 -9.59
C THR A 46 31.96 11.19 -8.39
N LYS A 47 32.36 11.84 -7.30
CA LYS A 47 32.69 11.15 -6.06
C LYS A 47 31.48 10.39 -5.53
N TRP A 48 31.72 9.25 -4.90
CA TRP A 48 30.64 8.44 -4.34
C TRP A 48 29.78 9.23 -3.35
N ASP A 49 30.43 10.04 -2.51
CA ASP A 49 29.76 10.87 -1.51
C ASP A 49 28.79 11.87 -2.14
N GLU A 50 29.18 12.52 -3.24
CA GLU A 50 28.31 13.44 -3.98
C GLU A 50 27.09 12.73 -4.58
N ARG A 51 27.25 11.48 -5.05
CA ARG A 51 26.12 10.67 -5.52
C ARG A 51 25.21 10.30 -4.36
N MET A 52 25.76 9.90 -3.23
CA MET A 52 24.99 9.61 -2.02
C MET A 52 24.20 10.83 -1.56
N GLU A 53 24.81 12.01 -1.51
CA GLU A 53 24.13 13.26 -1.15
C GLU A 53 23.01 13.62 -2.13
N LYS A 54 23.22 13.47 -3.45
CA LYS A 54 22.16 13.66 -4.45
C LYS A 54 20.99 12.70 -4.25
N THR A 55 21.28 11.42 -3.96
CA THR A 55 20.20 10.44 -3.73
C THR A 55 19.44 10.71 -2.44
N LYS A 56 20.11 11.13 -1.35
CA LYS A 56 19.46 11.55 -0.10
C LYS A 56 18.52 12.73 -0.34
N LYS A 57 18.99 13.77 -1.04
CA LYS A 57 18.16 14.94 -1.39
C LYS A 57 16.94 14.55 -2.24
N ALA A 58 17.14 13.71 -3.25
CA ALA A 58 16.05 13.24 -4.09
C ALA A 58 15.01 12.41 -3.30
N LYS A 59 15.46 11.58 -2.35
CA LYS A 59 14.56 10.82 -1.47
C LYS A 59 13.77 11.75 -0.55
N ALA A 60 14.41 12.75 0.05
CA ALA A 60 13.75 13.73 0.91
C ALA A 60 12.66 14.51 0.14
N ILE A 61 12.97 14.96 -1.09
CA ILE A 61 12.01 15.65 -1.95
C ILE A 61 10.81 14.75 -2.29
N LYS A 62 11.06 13.48 -2.61
CA LYS A 62 9.98 12.54 -2.93
C LYS A 62 9.08 12.26 -1.73
N LEU A 63 9.65 12.13 -0.54
CA LEU A 63 8.91 11.93 0.70
C LEU A 63 7.99 13.12 0.99
N LEU A 64 8.51 14.34 0.89
CA LEU A 64 7.72 15.56 1.04
C LEU A 64 6.62 15.63 -0.04
N GLN A 65 6.94 15.25 -1.28
CA GLN A 65 5.95 15.22 -2.36
C GLN A 65 4.82 14.20 -2.10
N THR A 66 5.12 13.04 -1.52
CA THR A 66 4.11 12.03 -1.18
C THR A 66 3.21 12.51 -0.05
N GLU A 67 3.79 13.07 1.02
CA GLU A 67 3.04 13.62 2.15
C GLU A 67 2.04 14.69 1.70
N LEU A 68 2.49 15.68 0.91
CA LEU A 68 1.60 16.73 0.38
C LEU A 68 0.48 16.20 -0.51
N LYS A 69 0.75 15.14 -1.30
CA LYS A 69 -0.27 14.53 -2.15
C LYS A 69 -1.30 13.78 -1.33
N GLU A 70 -0.86 13.03 -0.33
CA GLU A 70 -1.73 12.26 0.55
C GLU A 70 -2.65 13.17 1.36
N GLU A 71 -2.14 14.25 1.95
CA GLU A 71 -2.96 15.24 2.66
C GLU A 71 -4.04 15.85 1.75
N LYS A 72 -3.66 16.27 0.54
CA LYS A 72 -4.59 16.84 -0.44
C LYS A 72 -5.64 15.83 -0.89
N GLN A 73 -5.25 14.57 -1.09
CA GLN A 73 -6.18 13.51 -1.48
C GLN A 73 -7.14 13.17 -0.35
N ALA A 74 -6.65 13.08 0.89
CA ALA A 74 -7.45 12.82 2.07
C ALA A 74 -8.51 13.91 2.28
N GLU A 75 -8.16 15.20 2.14
CA GLU A 75 -9.13 16.28 2.25
C GLU A 75 -10.20 16.20 1.14
N LYS A 76 -9.77 15.94 -0.11
CA LYS A 76 -10.68 15.79 -1.25
C LYS A 76 -11.62 14.60 -1.05
N GLN A 77 -11.14 13.49 -0.50
CA GLN A 77 -11.95 12.32 -0.17
C GLN A 77 -12.97 12.63 0.91
N ARG A 78 -12.56 13.27 2.03
CA ARG A 78 -13.49 13.71 3.08
C ARG A 78 -14.63 14.57 2.53
N ARG A 79 -14.33 15.57 1.70
CA ARG A 79 -15.35 16.42 1.07
C ARG A 79 -16.32 15.61 0.19
N ARG A 80 -15.81 14.63 -0.55
CA ARG A 80 -16.61 13.73 -1.39
C ARG A 80 -17.51 12.83 -0.56
N GLU A 81 -16.97 12.24 0.50
CA GLU A 81 -17.70 11.36 1.43
C GLU A 81 -18.86 12.10 2.08
N ILE A 82 -18.61 13.29 2.64
CA ILE A 82 -19.67 14.14 3.22
C ILE A 82 -20.78 14.44 2.20
N THR A 83 -20.39 14.74 0.96
CA THR A 83 -21.36 15.03 -0.11
C THR A 83 -22.16 13.79 -0.49
N LEU A 84 -21.52 12.64 -0.58
CA LEU A 84 -22.17 11.36 -0.86
C LEU A 84 -23.12 10.96 0.25
N GLU A 85 -22.73 11.12 1.51
CA GLU A 85 -23.57 10.86 2.68
C GLU A 85 -24.82 11.75 2.68
N ARG A 86 -24.65 13.05 2.40
CA ARG A 86 -25.79 13.98 2.28
C ARG A 86 -26.75 13.57 1.17
N LYS A 87 -26.24 13.14 0.02
CA LYS A 87 -27.05 12.65 -1.10
C LYS A 87 -27.80 11.38 -0.73
N LYS A 88 -27.11 10.40 -0.15
CA LYS A 88 -27.70 9.15 0.32
C LYS A 88 -28.81 9.39 1.35
N ALA A 89 -28.57 10.26 2.34
CA ALA A 89 -29.58 10.61 3.34
C ALA A 89 -30.82 11.28 2.72
N ALA A 90 -30.62 12.16 1.73
CA ALA A 90 -31.73 12.80 1.00
C ALA A 90 -32.50 11.79 0.13
N GLU A 91 -31.82 10.87 -0.53
CA GLU A 91 -32.42 9.81 -1.35
C GLU A 91 -33.25 8.85 -0.49
N GLU A 92 -32.72 8.40 0.65
CA GLU A 92 -33.45 7.53 1.59
C GLU A 92 -34.69 8.24 2.15
N ARG A 93 -34.55 9.51 2.54
CA ARG A 93 -35.70 10.30 2.99
C ARG A 93 -36.76 10.43 1.89
N ARG A 94 -36.35 10.74 0.66
CA ARG A 94 -37.26 10.86 -0.48
C ARG A 94 -37.96 9.54 -0.78
N ARG A 95 -37.24 8.42 -0.74
CA ARG A 95 -37.81 7.08 -0.93
C ARG A 95 -38.88 6.77 0.12
N LEU A 96 -38.60 7.05 1.39
CA LEU A 96 -39.56 6.87 2.48
C LEU A 96 -40.79 7.77 2.33
N GLU A 97 -40.61 9.01 1.88
CA GLU A 97 -41.71 9.94 1.58
C GLU A 97 -42.58 9.44 0.41
N GLU A 98 -41.98 8.95 -0.67
CA GLU A 98 -42.67 8.35 -1.82
C GLU A 98 -43.46 7.10 -1.42
N GLU A 99 -42.87 6.22 -0.58
CA GLU A 99 -43.55 5.04 -0.05
C GLU A 99 -44.74 5.41 0.85
N LYS A 100 -44.57 6.40 1.74
CA LYS A 100 -45.67 6.94 2.56
C LYS A 100 -46.78 7.54 1.70
N ALA A 101 -46.43 8.32 0.68
CA ALA A 101 -47.38 8.92 -0.25
C ALA A 101 -48.16 7.84 -1.03
N LYS A 102 -47.49 6.79 -1.49
CA LYS A 102 -48.12 5.63 -2.15
C LYS A 102 -49.11 4.92 -1.23
N MET A 103 -48.77 4.75 0.05
CA MET A 103 -49.67 4.16 1.04
C MET A 103 -50.87 5.06 1.35
N GLY A 104 -50.64 6.38 1.46
CA GLY A 104 -51.70 7.39 1.58
C GLY A 104 -52.68 7.35 0.40
N ALA A 105 -52.16 7.32 -0.83
CA ALA A 105 -52.95 7.21 -2.05
C ALA A 105 -53.76 5.91 -2.11
N ARG A 106 -53.16 4.77 -1.71
CA ARG A 106 -53.86 3.48 -1.61
C ARG A 106 -55.00 3.52 -0.59
N LYS A 107 -54.81 4.18 0.56
CA LYS A 107 -55.85 4.37 1.58
C LYS A 107 -56.98 5.27 1.07
N ALA A 108 -56.65 6.38 0.43
CA ALA A 108 -57.63 7.28 -0.19
C ALA A 108 -58.45 6.56 -1.29
N ALA A 109 -57.80 5.78 -2.15
CA ALA A 109 -58.47 4.96 -3.16
C ALA A 109 -59.43 3.92 -2.53
N ARG A 110 -59.03 3.29 -1.42
CA ARG A 110 -59.89 2.36 -0.67
C ARG A 110 -61.14 3.04 -0.12
N LEU A 111 -61.00 4.24 0.44
CA LEU A 111 -62.13 5.02 0.95
C LEU A 111 -63.09 5.44 -0.18
N ARG A 112 -62.58 5.91 -1.32
CA ARG A 112 -63.39 6.19 -2.52
C ARG A 112 -64.19 4.98 -3.00
N ARG A 113 -63.57 3.80 -3.04
CA ARG A 113 -64.26 2.54 -3.39
C ARG A 113 -65.33 2.14 -2.37
N LYS A 114 -65.12 2.40 -1.08
CA LYS A 114 -66.13 2.14 -0.04
C LYS A 114 -67.32 3.10 -0.15
N ALA A 115 -67.06 4.39 -0.37
CA ALA A 115 -68.10 5.40 -0.56
C ALA A 115 -69.02 5.08 -1.76
N GLY A 116 -68.47 4.54 -2.84
CA GLY A 116 -69.27 4.10 -4.00
C GLY A 116 -69.95 2.72 -3.86
N ARG A 117 -69.76 2.01 -2.74
CA ARG A 117 -70.28 0.63 -2.54
C ARG A 117 -71.57 0.58 -1.74
N THR A 118 -71.90 1.64 -1.00
CA THR A 118 -73.20 1.78 -0.33
C THR A 118 -74.24 2.28 -1.33
N LYS A 119 -75.20 1.42 -1.67
CA LYS A 119 -76.24 1.66 -2.70
C LYS A 119 -77.31 2.70 -2.31
N LYS A 120 -77.16 3.37 -1.14
CA LYS A 120 -78.08 4.39 -0.61
C LYS A 120 -77.34 5.31 0.37
N ILE A 121 -76.86 6.46 -0.09
CA ILE A 121 -76.81 7.69 0.73
C ILE A 121 -77.20 8.81 -0.25
N ASN A 122 -78.47 9.19 -0.21
CA ASN A 122 -78.98 10.42 -0.80
C ASN A 122 -78.72 11.56 0.19
N HIS A 123 -78.18 12.65 -0.35
CA HIS A 123 -77.97 13.99 0.22
C HIS A 123 -77.11 14.10 1.49
#